data_AF-A0A9D3VPK7-F1
#
_entry.id   AF-A0A9D3VPK7-F1
#
_cell.length_a   1.000
_cell.length_b   1.000
_cell.length_c   1.000
_cell.angle_alpha   90.00
_cell.angle_beta   90.00
_cell.angle_gamma   90.00
#
_symmetry.space_group_name_H-M   'P 1'
#
loop_
_entity.id
_entity.type
_entity.pdbx_description
1 polymer ?
#
loop_
_entity_poly.entity_id
_entity_poly.type
_entity_poly.pdbx_seq_one_letter_code
_entity_poly.pdbx_strand_id
1 'polypeptide(L)'
;MTEVGIEATINRWDDTLELGMIDPHNSLSHPAGVSDAQAEPATQLDPDHFTKFLIPNWLEGESTGSTKDNPFPLTDPYLTSQQKNQNNLGEIKQILREAPLEENLKRELSCALHVYFRDWLYASGNIRQLYCLQSD
;
A
#
# COMPACT_ATOMS: atom_id res chain seq x y z
N MET A 1 0.44 22.56 10.45
CA MET A 1 -0.86 22.08 10.99
C MET A 1 -1.52 23.11 11.89
N THR A 2 -0.80 23.68 12.87
CA THR A 2 -1.34 24.72 13.76
C THR A 2 -1.74 26.00 13.02
N GLU A 3 -0.96 26.41 12.01
CA GLU A 3 -1.24 27.60 11.19
C GLU A 3 -2.49 27.45 10.30
N VAL A 4 -2.89 26.21 10.00
CA VAL A 4 -4.10 25.89 9.21
C VAL A 4 -5.25 25.38 10.08
N GLY A 5 -5.11 25.41 11.41
CA GLY A 5 -6.14 24.97 12.36
C GLY A 5 -6.47 23.47 12.31
N ILE A 6 -5.59 22.63 11.75
CA ILE A 6 -5.80 21.18 11.65
C ILE A 6 -5.22 20.49 12.89
N GLU A 7 -6.08 19.75 13.61
CA GLU A 7 -5.68 18.91 14.73
C GLU A 7 -5.33 17.50 14.23
N ALA A 8 -4.05 17.17 14.23
CA ALA A 8 -3.52 15.94 13.61
C ALA A 8 -3.99 14.64 14.28
N THR A 9 -4.38 14.73 15.56
CA THR A 9 -4.86 13.61 16.37
C THR A 9 -6.27 13.16 15.98
N ILE A 10 -7.04 14.00 15.29
CA ILE A 10 -8.39 13.69 14.82
C ILE A 10 -8.28 13.25 13.35
N ASN A 11 -8.10 11.95 13.14
CA ASN A 11 -8.06 11.34 11.81
C ASN A 11 -9.12 10.24 11.71
N ARG A 12 -10.15 10.46 10.88
CA ARG A 12 -11.32 9.56 10.70
C ARG A 12 -11.46 9.13 9.24
N TRP A 13 -10.34 8.92 8.57
CA TRP A 13 -10.29 8.56 7.14
C TRP A 13 -10.92 7.19 6.84
N ASP A 14 -10.98 6.31 7.84
CA ASP A 14 -11.55 4.98 7.83
C ASP A 14 -13.04 4.95 8.22
N ASP A 15 -13.59 6.07 8.69
CA ASP A 15 -15.01 6.17 9.01
C ASP A 15 -15.81 6.54 7.76
N THR A 16 -16.63 5.61 7.27
CA THR A 16 -17.58 5.89 6.19
C THR A 16 -18.72 6.76 6.69
N LEU A 17 -18.91 7.91 6.05
CA LEU A 17 -20.06 8.79 6.28
C LEU A 17 -20.99 8.75 5.06
N GLU A 18 -22.16 8.13 5.20
CA GLU A 18 -23.17 8.14 4.15
C GLU A 18 -23.84 9.53 4.07
N LEU A 19 -23.54 10.27 2.99
CA LEU A 19 -24.15 11.57 2.73
C LEU A 19 -25.48 11.37 1.99
N GLY A 20 -26.56 11.25 2.77
CA GLY A 20 -27.94 11.20 2.28
C GLY A 20 -28.42 9.79 1.95
N MET A 21 -29.60 9.44 2.46
CA MET A 21 -30.37 8.33 1.91
C MET A 21 -30.76 8.71 0.48
N ILE A 22 -30.54 7.81 -0.47
CA ILE A 22 -31.17 7.90 -1.79
C ILE A 22 -32.68 7.96 -1.53
N ASP A 23 -33.30 9.12 -1.76
CA ASP A 23 -34.75 9.25 -1.65
C ASP A 23 -35.38 8.26 -2.62
N PRO A 24 -36.17 7.27 -2.15
CA PRO A 24 -36.83 6.29 -3.00
C PRO A 24 -37.70 6.93 -4.10
N HIS A 25 -38.13 8.18 -3.88
CA HIS A 25 -38.97 8.94 -4.80
C HIS A 25 -38.18 9.72 -5.86
N ASN A 26 -36.84 9.77 -5.79
CA ASN A 26 -36.00 10.49 -6.75
C ASN A 26 -35.67 9.68 -8.01
N SER A 27 -36.58 8.77 -8.40
CA SER A 27 -36.46 7.89 -9.59
C SER A 27 -36.78 8.62 -10.90
N LEU A 28 -36.29 9.84 -11.10
CA LEU A 28 -36.32 10.50 -12.41
C LEU A 28 -35.05 10.13 -13.17
N SER A 29 -35.06 8.92 -13.73
CA SER A 29 -34.07 8.42 -14.66
C SER A 29 -34.02 9.35 -15.88
N HIS A 30 -33.04 10.24 -15.96
CA HIS A 30 -32.73 10.91 -17.21
C HIS A 30 -32.11 9.89 -18.17
N PRO A 31 -32.63 9.71 -19.40
CA PRO A 31 -32.19 8.67 -20.33
C PRO A 31 -30.76 8.87 -20.89
N ALA A 32 -30.05 9.91 -20.47
CA ALA A 32 -28.69 10.23 -20.90
C ALA A 32 -27.65 10.21 -19.76
N GLY A 33 -28.06 9.92 -18.52
CA GLY A 33 -27.16 9.83 -17.37
C GLY A 33 -27.09 8.39 -16.88
N VAL A 34 -25.88 7.86 -16.71
CA VAL A 34 -25.68 6.71 -15.83
C VAL A 34 -26.30 7.05 -14.48
N SER A 35 -27.20 6.20 -13.99
CA SER A 35 -27.77 6.40 -12.66
C SER A 35 -26.62 6.25 -11.66
N ASP A 36 -26.27 7.32 -10.94
CA ASP A 36 -25.28 7.30 -9.85
C ASP A 36 -25.63 6.24 -8.77
N ALA A 37 -26.85 5.72 -8.80
CA ALA A 37 -27.35 4.64 -7.94
C ALA A 37 -26.64 3.28 -8.09
N GLN A 38 -25.71 3.11 -9.04
CA GLN A 38 -24.94 1.86 -9.24
C GLN A 38 -23.43 2.02 -9.07
N ALA A 39 -22.95 3.17 -8.58
CA ALA A 39 -21.53 3.29 -8.22
C ALA A 39 -21.23 2.46 -6.96
N GLU A 40 -20.20 1.61 -7.01
CA GLU A 40 -19.70 0.90 -5.83
C GLU A 40 -19.33 1.90 -4.73
N PRO A 41 -19.78 1.70 -3.47
CA PRO A 41 -19.50 2.62 -2.39
C PRO A 41 -18.00 2.63 -2.06
N ALA A 42 -17.53 3.75 -1.52
CA ALA A 42 -16.18 3.83 -0.97
C ALA A 42 -16.02 2.76 0.11
N THR A 43 -15.06 1.85 -0.10
CA THR A 43 -14.75 0.78 0.85
C THR A 43 -13.37 1.01 1.44
N GLN A 44 -13.25 0.78 2.74
CA GLN A 44 -12.00 0.84 3.46
C GLN A 44 -11.01 -0.22 2.94
N LEU A 45 -9.73 0.14 2.81
CA LEU A 45 -8.68 -0.80 2.41
C LEU A 45 -8.47 -1.85 3.50
N ASP A 46 -8.36 -3.13 3.13
CA ASP A 46 -8.00 -4.19 4.08
C ASP A 46 -6.67 -3.85 4.80
N PRO A 47 -6.62 -3.89 6.15
CA PRO A 47 -5.39 -3.67 6.90
C PRO A 47 -4.20 -4.50 6.44
N ASP A 48 -4.42 -5.74 6.00
CA ASP A 48 -3.36 -6.64 5.52
C ASP A 48 -2.79 -6.21 4.17
N HIS A 49 -3.53 -5.41 3.40
CA HIS A 49 -3.10 -4.84 2.12
C HIS A 49 -2.48 -3.45 2.26
N PHE A 50 -2.50 -2.87 3.46
CA PHE A 50 -1.93 -1.56 3.70
C PHE A 50 -0.39 -1.62 3.67
N THR A 51 0.20 -0.81 2.80
CA THR A 51 1.66 -0.66 2.70
C THR A 51 2.06 0.79 2.96
N LYS A 52 3.22 0.97 3.61
CA LYS A 52 3.78 2.30 3.83
C LYS A 52 4.27 2.84 2.49
N PHE A 53 3.69 3.96 2.05
CA PHE A 53 4.17 4.65 0.86
C PHE A 53 5.64 5.07 1.07
N LEU A 54 6.49 4.69 0.12
CA LEU A 54 7.85 5.20 0.00
C LEU A 54 7.81 6.40 -0.95
N ILE A 55 8.28 7.55 -0.51
CA ILE A 55 8.44 8.70 -1.38
C ILE A 55 9.67 8.44 -2.25
N PRO A 56 9.52 8.34 -3.59
CA PRO A 56 10.67 8.14 -4.45
C PRO A 56 11.55 9.38 -4.44
N ASN A 57 12.78 9.25 -4.00
CA ASN A 57 13.79 10.29 -4.16
C ASN A 57 14.54 10.03 -5.47
N TRP A 58 14.11 10.67 -6.55
CA TRP A 58 14.69 10.45 -7.89
C TRP A 58 16.02 11.20 -8.13
N LEU A 59 16.46 12.08 -7.22
CA LEU A 59 17.61 12.95 -7.46
C LEU A 59 18.80 12.77 -6.49
N GLU A 60 18.62 12.21 -5.29
CA GLU A 60 19.71 12.09 -4.30
C GLU A 60 19.66 10.76 -3.56
N GLY A 61 20.77 10.04 -3.63
CA GLY A 61 20.92 8.62 -3.27
C GLY A 61 20.94 8.27 -1.78
N GLU A 62 20.53 9.13 -0.85
CA GLU A 62 20.71 8.83 0.59
C GLU A 62 19.54 9.16 1.52
N SER A 63 18.36 9.51 1.03
CA SER A 63 17.18 9.34 1.89
C SER A 63 16.04 8.69 1.13
N THR A 64 15.63 7.49 1.53
CA THR A 64 14.26 7.08 1.26
C THR A 64 13.42 7.94 2.18
N GLY A 65 12.78 8.98 1.65
CA GLY A 65 11.92 9.90 2.42
C GLY A 65 10.95 9.09 3.26
N SER A 66 11.24 8.99 4.55
CA SER A 66 10.45 8.18 5.46
C SER A 66 9.17 8.95 5.73
N THR A 67 8.01 8.31 5.60
CA THR A 67 6.73 8.89 6.06
C THR A 67 6.63 8.98 7.59
N LYS A 68 7.78 8.99 8.30
CA LYS A 68 7.89 9.21 9.75
C LYS A 68 7.33 10.56 10.17
N ASP A 69 7.41 11.55 9.29
CA ASP A 69 6.85 12.87 9.53
C ASP A 69 5.39 12.99 9.07
N ASN A 70 4.72 11.87 8.73
CA ASN A 70 3.28 11.88 8.50
C ASN A 70 2.61 12.25 9.84
N PRO A 71 1.95 13.42 9.92
CA PRO A 71 1.41 13.87 11.17
C PRO A 71 0.11 13.15 11.56
N PHE A 72 -0.50 12.41 10.63
CA PHE A 72 -1.72 11.67 10.88
C PHE A 72 -1.41 10.27 11.39
N PRO A 73 -1.84 9.91 12.61
CA PRO A 73 -1.66 8.56 13.12
C PRO A 73 -2.48 7.57 12.30
N LEU A 74 -1.93 6.36 12.15
CA LEU A 74 -2.66 5.21 11.62
C LEU A 74 -3.58 4.66 12.71
N THR A 75 -4.77 4.20 12.32
CA THR A 75 -5.68 3.50 13.22
C THR A 75 -5.09 2.16 13.68
N ASP A 76 -5.44 1.69 14.88
CA ASP A 76 -4.93 0.46 15.50
C ASP A 76 -4.94 -0.79 14.58
N PRO A 77 -5.99 -1.06 13.77
CA PRO A 77 -6.00 -2.23 12.88
C PRO A 77 -4.86 -2.20 11.85
N TYR A 78 -4.58 -1.03 11.27
CA TYR A 78 -3.50 -0.86 10.30
C TYR A 78 -2.13 -0.92 10.94
N LEU A 79 -2.00 -0.37 12.15
CA LEU A 79 -0.73 -0.38 12.88
C LEU A 79 -0.35 -1.80 13.29
N THR A 80 -1.30 -2.57 13.81
CA THR A 80 -1.09 -3.97 14.19
C THR A 80 -0.79 -4.86 12.99
N SER A 81 -1.53 -4.73 11.88
CA SER A 81 -1.25 -5.48 10.65
C SER A 81 0.11 -5.11 10.06
N GLN A 82 0.47 -3.82 10.02
CA GLN A 82 1.78 -3.36 9.58
C GLN A 82 2.92 -3.96 10.43
N GLN A 83 2.79 -3.95 11.76
CA GLN A 83 3.80 -4.51 12.65
C GLN A 83 3.94 -6.02 12.47
N LYS A 84 2.81 -6.74 12.35
CA LYS A 84 2.78 -8.17 12.06
C LYS A 84 3.50 -8.49 10.75
N ASN A 85 3.20 -7.75 9.68
CA ASN A 85 3.83 -7.93 8.37
C ASN A 85 5.34 -7.65 8.40
N GLN A 86 5.78 -6.63 9.15
CA GLN A 86 7.21 -6.34 9.34
C GLN A 86 7.93 -7.44 10.12
N ASN A 87 7.31 -7.96 11.19
CA ASN A 87 7.85 -9.06 11.98
C ASN A 87 7.96 -10.33 11.13
N ASN A 88 6.89 -10.71 10.43
CA ASN A 88 6.87 -11.87 9.53
C ASN A 88 7.95 -11.77 8.45
N LEU A 89 8.12 -10.59 7.84
CA LEU A 89 9.17 -10.36 6.85
C LEU A 89 10.57 -10.52 7.46
N GLY A 90 10.77 -10.02 8.68
CA GLY A 90 12.02 -10.18 9.43
C GLY A 90 12.34 -11.65 9.70
N GLU A 91 11.35 -12.40 10.19
CA GLU A 91 11.46 -13.84 10.44
C GLU A 91 11.78 -14.62 9.17
N ILE A 92 11.04 -14.39 8.07
CA ILE A 92 11.30 -15.05 6.78
C ILE A 92 12.71 -14.74 6.29
N LYS A 93 13.15 -13.48 6.35
CA LYS A 93 14.52 -13.09 5.95
C LYS A 93 15.58 -13.80 6.80
N GLN A 94 15.34 -13.92 8.10
CA GLN A 94 16.26 -14.61 8.99
C GLN A 94 16.32 -16.11 8.68
N ILE A 95 15.17 -16.76 8.50
CA ILE A 95 15.08 -18.17 8.12
C ILE A 95 15.81 -18.42 6.80
N LEU A 96 15.60 -17.57 5.78
CA LEU A 96 16.28 -17.69 4.49
C LEU A 96 17.80 -17.52 4.60
N ARG A 97 18.27 -16.68 5.53
CA ARG A 97 19.69 -16.42 5.77
C ARG A 97 20.37 -17.56 6.55
N GLU A 98 19.69 -18.12 7.54
CA GLU A 98 20.20 -19.17 8.43
C GLU A 98 19.99 -20.58 7.88
N ALA A 99 19.14 -20.74 6.85
CA ALA A 99 18.89 -22.03 6.24
C ALA A 99 20.22 -22.64 5.72
N PRO A 100 20.56 -23.88 6.14
CA PRO A 100 21.76 -24.57 5.67
C PRO A 100 21.55 -25.09 4.25
N LEU A 101 21.51 -24.18 3.28
CA LEU A 101 21.35 -24.49 1.87
C LEU A 101 22.71 -24.62 1.20
N GLU A 102 22.85 -25.60 0.32
CA GLU A 102 24.01 -25.72 -0.56
C GLU A 102 24.08 -24.53 -1.55
N GLU A 103 25.29 -24.19 -2.01
CA GLU A 103 25.54 -22.97 -2.81
C GLU A 103 24.81 -22.97 -4.16
N ASN A 104 24.64 -24.13 -4.77
CA ASN A 104 23.80 -24.32 -5.95
C ASN A 104 22.33 -23.99 -5.68
N LEU A 105 21.79 -24.46 -4.55
CA LEU A 105 20.39 -24.25 -4.20
C LEU A 105 20.11 -22.80 -3.81
N LYS A 106 21.07 -22.12 -3.15
CA LYS A 106 21.00 -20.67 -2.90
C LYS A 106 20.90 -19.87 -4.18
N ARG A 107 21.71 -20.21 -5.18
CA ARG A 107 21.68 -19.56 -6.50
C ARG A 107 20.35 -19.81 -7.21
N GLU A 108 19.85 -21.04 -7.21
CA GLU A 108 18.55 -21.37 -7.81
C GLU A 108 17.40 -20.62 -7.13
N LEU A 109 17.40 -20.56 -5.80
CA LEU A 109 16.42 -19.78 -5.02
C LEU A 109 16.50 -18.28 -5.36
N SER A 110 17.70 -17.72 -5.46
CA SER A 110 17.89 -16.32 -5.87
C SER A 110 17.32 -16.07 -7.26
N CYS A 111 17.62 -16.94 -8.24
CA CYS A 111 17.09 -16.82 -9.59
C CYS A 111 15.56 -16.92 -9.62
N ALA A 112 14.97 -17.85 -8.86
CA ALA A 112 13.53 -17.98 -8.74
C ALA A 112 12.90 -16.71 -8.14
N LEU A 113 13.46 -16.20 -7.03
CA LEU A 113 13.00 -14.95 -6.41
C LEU A 113 13.06 -13.76 -7.38
N HIS A 114 14.12 -13.64 -8.18
CA HIS A 114 14.23 -12.60 -9.20
C HIS A 114 13.12 -12.67 -10.26
N VAL A 115 12.79 -13.88 -10.74
CA VAL A 115 11.70 -14.07 -11.71
C VAL A 115 10.36 -13.69 -11.11
N TYR A 116 10.05 -14.20 -9.91
CA TYR A 116 8.79 -13.86 -9.23
C TYR A 116 8.67 -12.37 -8.92
N PHE A 117 9.75 -11.73 -8.48
CA PHE A 117 9.76 -10.30 -8.23
C PHE A 117 9.51 -9.50 -9.52
N ARG A 118 10.13 -9.92 -10.63
CA ARG A 118 9.90 -9.33 -11.95
C ARG A 118 8.43 -9.47 -12.36
N ASP A 119 7.86 -10.66 -12.29
CA ASP A 119 6.46 -10.91 -12.66
C ASP A 119 5.49 -10.11 -11.79
N TRP A 120 5.78 -9.98 -10.49
CA TRP A 120 5.02 -9.13 -9.59
C TRP A 120 5.10 -7.63 -9.97
N LEU A 121 6.26 -7.13 -10.38
CA LEU A 121 6.40 -5.75 -10.88
C LEU A 121 5.59 -5.51 -12.18
N TYR A 122 5.52 -6.51 -13.07
CA TYR A 122 4.65 -6.45 -14.25
C TYR A 122 3.18 -6.41 -13.86
N ALA A 123 2.73 -7.30 -12.98
CA ALA A 123 1.33 -7.41 -12.57
C ALA A 123 0.84 -6.19 -11.77
N SER A 124 1.70 -5.59 -10.94
CA SER A 124 1.37 -4.44 -10.10
C SER A 124 1.46 -3.08 -10.82
N GLY A 125 1.86 -3.05 -12.08
CA GLY A 125 2.05 -1.80 -12.83
C GLY A 125 3.30 -0.99 -12.43
N ASN A 126 4.15 -1.54 -11.56
CA ASN A 126 5.39 -0.93 -11.08
C ASN A 126 6.60 -1.19 -12.01
N ILE A 127 6.35 -1.63 -13.25
CA ILE A 127 7.38 -2.00 -14.25
C ILE A 127 8.49 -0.95 -14.42
N ARG A 128 8.20 0.34 -14.20
CA ARG A 128 9.20 1.42 -14.29
C ARG A 128 10.37 1.24 -13.32
N GLN A 129 10.17 0.54 -12.20
CA GLN A 129 11.23 0.23 -11.22
C GLN A 129 12.27 -0.77 -11.77
N LEU A 130 11.94 -1.55 -12.81
CA LEU A 130 12.91 -2.45 -13.45
C LEU A 130 14.07 -1.70 -14.12
N TYR A 131 13.82 -0.50 -14.66
CA TYR A 131 14.86 0.29 -15.33
C TYR A 131 15.92 0.78 -14.34
N CYS A 132 15.55 0.99 -13.07
CA CYS A 132 16.48 1.34 -11.99
C CYS A 132 17.38 0.16 -11.60
N LEU A 133 16.92 -1.09 -11.75
CA LEU A 133 17.69 -2.30 -11.42
C LEU A 133 18.68 -2.72 -12.51
N GLN A 134 18.56 -2.16 -13.72
CA GLN A 134 19.46 -2.44 -14.85
C GLN A 134 20.64 -1.47 -14.94
N SER A 135 20.72 -0.48 -14.04
CA SER A 135 21.70 0.61 -14.09
C SER A 135 22.91 0.40 -13.16
N ASP A 136 23.02 -0.75 -12.51
CA ASP A 136 24.19 -1.26 -11.77
C ASP A 136 24.67 -2.59 -12.40
#